data_AF-A0A375C9W8-F1
#
_entry.id   AF-A0A375C9W8-F1
#
_cell.length_a   1.000
_cell.length_b   1.000
_cell.length_c   1.000
_cell.angle_alpha   90.00
_cell.angle_beta   90.00
_cell.angle_gamma   90.00
#
_symmetry.space_group_name_H-M   'P 1'
#
loop_
_entity.id
_entity.type
_entity.pdbx_description
1 polymer ?
#
loop_
_entity_poly.entity_id
_entity_poly.type
_entity_poly.pdbx_seq_one_letter_code
_entity_poly.pdbx_strand_id
1 'polypeptide(L)'
;MLRFPANIVPDGEGFAVSFPDIPEALTSGATIEQAQEMAADALATAMEFYFEDGRPVPLPSRAGRGQHLVELPASMSAKVLLLNEMIAQGVTQAELARRLHTRKQEVQRIVDLDHATKIDTIEAAFRALGRRLELKVA
;
A
#
# COMPACT_ATOMS: atom_id res chain seq x y z
N MET A 1 8.59 5.74 -2.96
CA MET A 1 7.61 4.65 -2.71
C MET A 1 7.79 4.06 -1.33
N LEU A 2 6.75 3.39 -0.81
CA LEU A 2 6.85 2.57 0.39
C LEU A 2 7.61 1.28 0.06
N ARG A 3 8.52 0.87 0.94
CA ARG A 3 9.32 -0.36 0.79
C ARG A 3 9.24 -1.14 2.09
N PHE A 4 8.67 -2.33 2.03
CA PHE A 4 8.44 -3.16 3.20
C PHE A 4 9.57 -4.18 3.34
N PRO A 5 10.11 -4.37 4.56
CA PRO A 5 11.05 -5.44 4.81
C PRO A 5 10.33 -6.79 4.75
N ALA A 6 10.92 -7.72 4.00
CA ALA A 6 10.50 -9.11 3.90
C ALA A 6 11.57 -10.02 4.50
N ASN A 7 11.12 -11.01 5.25
CA ASN A 7 11.93 -12.16 5.62
C ASN A 7 11.77 -13.21 4.53
N ILE A 8 12.88 -13.67 3.98
CA ILE A 8 12.90 -14.80 3.05
C ILE A 8 13.75 -15.88 3.70
N VAL A 9 13.13 -17.01 4.00
CA VAL A 9 13.75 -18.11 4.76
C VAL A 9 13.57 -19.43 4.01
N PRO A 10 14.54 -20.36 4.06
CA PRO A 10 14.36 -21.69 3.51
C PRO A 10 13.16 -22.40 4.16
N ASP A 11 12.34 -23.05 3.34
CA ASP A 11 11.18 -23.84 3.75
C ASP A 11 11.04 -25.07 2.85
N GLY A 12 11.46 -26.23 3.37
CA GLY A 12 11.55 -27.47 2.59
C GLY A 12 12.52 -27.36 1.41
N GLU A 13 12.02 -27.64 0.20
CA GLU A 13 12.78 -27.50 -1.05
C GLU A 13 12.73 -26.08 -1.64
N GLY A 14 12.03 -25.13 -1.01
CA GLY A 14 11.85 -23.76 -1.48
C GLY A 14 12.13 -22.71 -0.40
N PHE A 15 11.50 -21.54 -0.57
CA PHE A 15 11.67 -20.38 0.30
C PHE A 15 10.30 -19.79 0.63
N ALA A 16 10.06 -19.57 1.92
CA ALA A 16 8.89 -18.84 2.42
C ALA A 16 9.21 -17.36 2.59
N VAL A 17 8.22 -16.52 2.30
CA VAL A 17 8.27 -15.07 2.43
C VAL A 17 7.22 -14.60 3.41
N SER A 18 7.63 -13.71 4.31
CA SER A 18 6.73 -13.04 5.26
C SER A 18 7.14 -11.59 5.47
N PHE A 19 6.16 -10.75 5.81
CA PHE A 19 6.37 -9.34 6.10
C PHE A 19 6.08 -9.05 7.58
N PRO A 20 7.04 -8.57 8.38
CA PRO A 20 6.80 -8.26 9.79
C PRO A 20 5.70 -7.21 10.01
N ASP A 21 5.61 -6.24 9.10
CA ASP A 21 4.64 -5.14 9.20
C ASP A 21 3.26 -5.52 8.63
N ILE A 22 3.19 -6.50 7.74
CA ILE A 22 1.97 -6.95 7.06
C ILE A 22 1.88 -8.48 7.20
N PRO A 23 1.48 -9.00 8.38
CA PRO A 23 1.52 -10.43 8.67
C PRO A 23 0.63 -11.28 7.76
N GLU A 24 -0.39 -10.67 7.14
CA GLU A 24 -1.28 -11.32 6.18
C GLU A 24 -0.61 -11.57 4.82
N ALA A 25 0.47 -10.85 4.50
CA ALA A 25 1.25 -11.05 3.28
C ALA A 25 2.20 -12.24 3.47
N LEU A 26 1.79 -13.41 2.98
CA LEU A 26 2.57 -14.64 3.00
C LEU A 26 2.61 -15.26 1.60
N THR A 27 3.78 -15.72 1.20
CA THR A 27 3.96 -16.41 -0.09
C THR A 27 5.20 -17.29 -0.06
N SER A 28 5.45 -18.04 -1.13
CA SER A 28 6.61 -18.93 -1.23
C SER A 28 7.03 -19.13 -2.68
N GLY A 29 8.32 -19.34 -2.93
CA GLY A 29 8.86 -19.70 -4.24
C GLY A 29 9.80 -20.91 -4.16
N ALA A 30 9.96 -21.63 -5.27
CA ALA A 30 10.90 -22.75 -5.35
C ALA A 30 12.36 -22.29 -5.35
N THR A 31 12.63 -21.07 -5.82
CA THR A 31 13.95 -20.42 -5.72
C THR A 31 13.85 -19.09 -4.98
N ILE A 32 15.00 -18.54 -4.58
CA ILE A 32 15.05 -17.24 -3.92
C ILE A 32 14.52 -16.12 -4.84
N GLU A 33 14.80 -16.20 -6.14
CA GLU A 33 14.34 -15.25 -7.14
C GLU A 33 12.82 -15.31 -7.29
N GLN A 34 12.26 -16.52 -7.41
CA GLN A 34 10.81 -16.69 -7.49
C GLN A 34 10.11 -16.19 -6.21
N ALA A 35 10.68 -16.48 -5.04
CA ALA A 35 10.15 -16.00 -3.78
C ALA A 35 10.15 -14.46 -3.72
N GLN A 36 11.21 -13.81 -4.19
CA GLN A 36 11.30 -12.35 -4.29
C GLN A 36 10.28 -11.76 -5.26
N GLU A 37 10.08 -12.37 -6.43
CA GLU A 37 9.07 -11.94 -7.41
C GLU A 37 7.66 -12.04 -6.82
N MET A 38 7.33 -13.19 -6.22
CA MET A 38 6.02 -13.40 -5.61
C MET A 38 5.74 -12.52 -4.39
N ALA A 39 6.79 -12.02 -3.73
CA ALA A 39 6.67 -11.16 -2.55
C ALA A 39 5.93 -9.86 -2.86
N ALA A 40 6.19 -9.25 -4.03
CA ALA A 40 5.55 -8.00 -4.42
C ALA A 40 4.04 -8.17 -4.63
N ASP A 41 3.65 -9.26 -5.31
CA ASP A 41 2.24 -9.58 -5.55
C ASP A 41 1.53 -9.90 -4.24
N ALA A 42 2.13 -10.72 -3.36
CA ALA A 42 1.56 -11.04 -2.06
C ALA A 42 1.38 -9.80 -1.18
N LEU A 43 2.34 -8.88 -1.21
CA LEU A 43 2.23 -7.61 -0.51
C LEU A 43 1.09 -6.75 -1.09
N ALA A 44 0.98 -6.65 -2.40
CA ALA A 44 -0.09 -5.90 -3.08
C ALA A 44 -1.48 -6.47 -2.73
N THR A 45 -1.67 -7.79 -2.84
CA THR A 45 -2.92 -8.46 -2.46
C THR A 45 -3.25 -8.25 -0.98
N ALA A 46 -2.27 -8.31 -0.08
CA ALA A 46 -2.52 -8.07 1.33
C ALA A 46 -3.03 -6.64 1.60
N MET A 47 -2.60 -5.65 0.81
CA MET A 47 -3.08 -4.26 0.94
C MET A 47 -4.57 -4.14 0.63
N GLU A 48 -5.11 -4.95 -0.30
CA GLU A 48 -6.53 -4.94 -0.65
C GLU A 48 -7.42 -5.17 0.58
N PHE A 49 -7.06 -6.12 1.45
CA PHE A 49 -7.81 -6.38 2.68
C PHE A 49 -7.89 -5.16 3.61
N TYR A 50 -6.81 -4.36 3.72
CA TYR A 50 -6.85 -3.13 4.52
C TYR A 50 -7.78 -2.08 3.91
N PHE A 51 -7.86 -2.01 2.58
CA PHE A 51 -8.73 -1.10 1.86
C PHE A 51 -10.21 -1.52 1.96
N GLU A 52 -10.49 -2.81 1.80
CA GLU A 52 -11.84 -3.38 1.94
C GLU A 52 -12.38 -3.18 3.36
N ASP A 53 -11.54 -3.43 4.37
CA ASP A 53 -11.92 -3.28 5.79
C ASP A 53 -11.94 -1.81 6.25
N GLY A 54 -11.40 -0.88 5.45
CA GLY A 54 -11.20 0.51 5.87
C GLY A 54 -10.28 0.67 7.08
N ARG A 55 -9.27 -0.19 7.19
CA ARG A 55 -8.29 -0.21 8.29
C ARG A 55 -7.01 0.53 7.91
N PRO A 56 -6.30 1.14 8.88
CA PRO A 56 -5.02 1.75 8.60
C PRO A 56 -4.00 0.67 8.23
N VAL A 57 -3.30 0.90 7.12
CA VAL A 57 -2.19 0.07 6.67
C VAL A 57 -0.96 0.37 7.53
N PRO A 58 -0.33 -0.63 8.18
CA PRO A 58 0.95 -0.45 8.85
C PRO A 58 2.00 0.14 7.91
N LEU A 59 2.73 1.17 8.35
CA LEU A 59 3.83 1.73 7.57
C LEU A 59 5.08 0.85 7.70
N PRO A 60 5.92 0.78 6.65
CA PRO A 60 7.09 -0.09 6.66
C PRO A 60 8.07 0.28 7.78
N SER A 61 8.50 -0.73 8.52
CA SER A 61 9.56 -0.60 9.51
C SER A 61 10.94 -0.51 8.84
N ARG A 62 11.95 -0.15 9.64
CA ARG A 62 13.34 -0.12 9.17
C ARG A 62 13.83 -1.54 8.93
N ALA A 63 14.32 -1.81 7.73
CA ALA A 63 14.91 -3.11 7.40
C ALA A 63 16.07 -3.47 8.35
N GLY A 64 15.96 -4.67 8.93
CA GLY A 64 17.00 -5.33 9.69
C GLY A 64 18.04 -6.01 8.81
N ARG A 65 19.08 -6.57 9.44
CA ARG A 65 20.14 -7.30 8.73
C ARG A 65 19.55 -8.53 8.03
N GLY A 66 19.79 -8.66 6.73
CA GLY A 66 19.38 -9.81 5.92
C GLY A 66 17.94 -9.76 5.40
N GLN A 67 17.16 -8.72 5.74
CA GLN A 67 15.82 -8.53 5.18
C GLN A 67 15.90 -7.95 3.77
N HIS A 68 14.99 -8.40 2.91
CA HIS A 68 14.85 -7.93 1.54
C HIS A 68 13.80 -6.82 1.51
N LEU A 69 14.09 -5.72 0.82
CA LEU A 69 13.10 -4.65 0.66
C LEU A 69 12.24 -4.91 -0.57
N VAL A 70 10.94 -5.03 -0.36
CA VAL A 70 9.94 -5.17 -1.42
C VAL A 70 9.24 -3.84 -1.60
N GLU A 71 9.28 -3.31 -2.82
CA GLU A 71 8.73 -2.01 -3.15
C GLU A 71 7.28 -2.12 -3.63
N LEU A 72 6.40 -1.29 -3.05
CA LEU A 72 5.07 -1.10 -3.61
C LEU A 72 5.13 -0.14 -4.81
N PRO A 73 4.30 -0.36 -5.86
CA PRO A 73 4.13 0.61 -6.93
C PRO A 73 3.80 2.03 -6.38
N ALA A 74 4.23 3.08 -7.08
CA ALA A 74 4.01 4.46 -6.63
C ALA A 74 2.52 4.81 -6.48
N SER A 75 1.69 4.34 -7.42
CA SER A 75 0.23 4.54 -7.38
C SER A 75 -0.38 3.94 -6.11
N MET A 76 -0.01 2.70 -5.79
CA MET A 76 -0.47 2.00 -4.60
C MET A 76 0.06 2.66 -3.32
N SER A 77 1.35 3.02 -3.28
CA SER A 77 1.95 3.77 -2.17
C SER A 77 1.18 5.06 -1.88
N ALA A 78 0.81 5.82 -2.93
CA ALA A 78 0.09 7.08 -2.77
C ALA A 78 -1.33 6.86 -2.22
N LYS A 79 -2.02 5.79 -2.65
CA LYS A 79 -3.33 5.43 -2.12
C LYS A 79 -3.27 4.94 -0.68
N VAL A 80 -2.27 4.14 -0.32
CA VAL A 80 -2.05 3.67 1.07
C VAL A 80 -1.89 4.87 2.01
N LEU A 81 -1.05 5.83 1.62
CA LEU A 81 -0.84 7.06 2.39
C LEU A 81 -2.13 7.89 2.50
N LEU A 82 -2.92 7.94 1.42
CA LEU A 82 -4.19 8.67 1.41
C LEU A 82 -5.23 8.01 2.34
N LEU A 83 -5.39 6.68 2.27
CA LEU A 83 -6.28 5.93 3.16
C LEU A 83 -5.89 6.16 4.62
N ASN A 84 -4.61 6.02 4.95
CA ASN A 84 -4.11 6.24 6.30
C ASN A 84 -4.38 7.67 6.80
N GLU A 85 -4.20 8.68 5.96
CA GLU A 85 -4.49 10.08 6.31
C GLU A 85 -6.00 10.29 6.53
N MET A 86 -6.85 9.72 5.68
CA MET A 86 -8.30 9.77 5.86
C MET A 86 -8.71 9.17 7.21
N ILE A 87 -8.19 7.99 7.54
CA ILE A 87 -8.47 7.30 8.81
C ILE A 87 -7.97 8.13 9.99
N ALA A 88 -6.74 8.65 9.93
CA ALA A 88 -6.15 9.47 10.98
C ALA A 88 -6.96 10.74 11.27
N GLN A 89 -7.57 11.34 10.25
CA GLN A 89 -8.44 12.51 10.39
C GLN A 89 -9.92 12.18 10.65
N GLY A 90 -10.31 10.90 10.67
CA GLY A 90 -11.71 10.49 10.76
C GLY A 90 -12.56 10.91 9.55
N VAL A 91 -11.94 11.10 8.38
CA VAL A 91 -12.60 11.55 7.15
C VAL A 91 -13.13 10.35 6.39
N THR A 92 -14.47 10.24 6.30
CA THR A 92 -15.12 9.22 5.48
C THR A 92 -15.00 9.54 3.98
N GLN A 93 -15.17 8.54 3.12
CA GLN A 93 -15.24 8.77 1.67
C GLN A 93 -16.33 9.76 1.25
N ALA A 94 -17.48 9.77 1.96
CA ALA A 94 -18.56 10.71 1.69
C ALA A 94 -18.16 12.15 2.04
N GLU A 95 -17.38 12.33 3.11
CA GLU A 95 -16.83 13.62 3.48
C GLU A 95 -15.76 14.08 2.49
N LEU A 96 -14.83 13.20 2.10
CA LEU A 96 -13.84 13.53 1.07
C LEU A 96 -14.52 13.92 -0.25
N ALA A 97 -15.61 13.25 -0.63
CA ALA A 97 -16.39 13.59 -1.83
C ALA A 97 -16.97 15.01 -1.75
N ARG A 98 -17.48 15.41 -0.57
CA ARG A 98 -17.97 16.78 -0.33
C ARG A 98 -16.85 17.81 -0.47
N ARG A 99 -15.67 17.55 0.12
CA ARG A 99 -14.50 18.45 0.04
C ARG A 99 -13.96 18.59 -1.38
N LEU A 100 -14.06 17.53 -2.18
CA LEU A 100 -13.65 17.52 -3.58
C LEU A 100 -14.73 18.02 -4.55
N HIS A 101 -15.92 18.40 -4.05
CA HIS A 101 -17.08 18.75 -4.87
C HIS A 101 -17.41 17.70 -5.93
N THR A 102 -17.31 16.42 -5.57
CA THR A 102 -17.51 15.28 -6.46
C THR A 102 -18.50 14.26 -5.88
N ARG A 103 -18.75 13.18 -6.61
CA ARG A 103 -19.65 12.09 -6.20
C ARG A 103 -18.88 11.03 -5.40
N LYS A 104 -19.58 10.34 -4.49
CA LYS A 104 -19.01 9.23 -3.70
C LYS A 104 -18.34 8.16 -4.56
N GLN A 105 -18.92 7.84 -5.73
CA GLN A 105 -18.36 6.85 -6.66
C GLN A 105 -16.97 7.24 -7.20
N GLU A 106 -16.72 8.55 -7.41
CA GLU A 106 -15.40 9.02 -7.83
C GLU A 106 -14.38 8.89 -6.70
N VAL A 107 -14.79 9.08 -5.45
CA VAL A 107 -13.90 8.87 -4.29
C VAL A 107 -13.64 7.40 -4.04
N GLN A 108 -14.64 6.53 -4.20
CA GLN A 108 -14.45 5.08 -4.08
C GLN A 108 -13.31 4.60 -5.00
N ARG A 109 -13.27 5.10 -6.24
CA ARG A 109 -12.18 4.83 -7.20
C ARG A 109 -10.81 5.34 -6.76
N ILE A 110 -10.74 6.39 -5.94
CA ILE A 110 -9.48 6.92 -5.41
C ILE A 110 -8.93 5.98 -4.34
N VAL A 111 -9.81 5.40 -3.53
CA VAL A 111 -9.48 4.46 -2.44
C VAL A 111 -9.82 3.01 -2.80
N ASP A 112 -9.60 2.65 -4.05
CA ASP A 112 -9.73 1.29 -4.59
C ASP A 112 -8.42 0.99 -5.30
N LEU A 113 -7.69 -0.06 -4.89
CA LEU A 113 -6.35 -0.34 -5.41
C LEU A 113 -6.36 -0.80 -6.88
N ASP A 114 -7.41 -1.48 -7.32
CA ASP A 114 -7.54 -2.01 -8.69
C ASP A 114 -7.88 -0.93 -9.71
N HIS A 115 -8.43 0.19 -9.24
CA HIS A 115 -8.83 1.25 -10.13
C HIS A 115 -7.66 2.17 -10.51
N ALA A 116 -7.33 2.30 -11.79
CA ALA A 116 -6.33 3.27 -12.23
C ALA A 116 -6.77 4.71 -11.93
N THR A 117 -6.03 5.40 -11.06
CA THR A 117 -6.34 6.79 -10.64
C THR A 117 -5.21 7.72 -11.09
N LYS A 118 -5.57 8.87 -11.69
CA LYS A 118 -4.59 9.90 -12.07
C LYS A 118 -3.92 10.47 -10.82
N ILE A 119 -2.63 10.75 -10.91
CA ILE A 119 -1.86 11.31 -9.79
C ILE A 119 -2.42 12.66 -9.32
N ASP A 120 -2.91 13.50 -10.25
CA ASP A 120 -3.54 14.79 -9.95
C ASP A 120 -4.81 14.63 -9.09
N THR A 121 -5.56 13.54 -9.29
CA THR A 121 -6.75 13.24 -8.48
C THR A 121 -6.35 12.87 -7.05
N ILE A 122 -5.27 12.09 -6.89
CA ILE A 122 -4.71 11.76 -5.57
C ILE A 122 -4.15 13.02 -4.90
N GLU A 123 -3.47 13.88 -5.65
CA GLU A 123 -2.95 15.17 -5.17
C GLU A 123 -4.08 16.08 -4.66
N ALA A 124 -5.18 16.18 -5.41
CA ALA A 124 -6.37 16.93 -5.00
C ALA A 124 -6.99 16.37 -3.72
N ALA A 125 -7.04 15.04 -3.57
CA ALA A 125 -7.52 14.39 -2.35
C ALA A 125 -6.64 14.74 -1.14
N PHE A 126 -5.31 14.66 -1.27
CA PHE A 126 -4.41 15.12 -0.20
C PHE A 126 -4.61 16.60 0.14
N ARG A 127 -4.77 17.46 -0.88
CA ARG A 127 -5.02 18.90 -0.68
C ARG A 127 -6.32 19.15 0.09
N ALA A 128 -7.38 18.40 -0.20
CA ALA A 128 -8.65 18.43 0.54
C ALA A 128 -8.53 17.95 2.00
N LEU A 129 -7.48 17.20 2.32
CA LEU A 129 -7.10 16.80 3.68
C LEU A 129 -6.06 17.74 4.31
N GLY A 130 -5.72 18.86 3.66
CA GLY A 130 -4.71 19.81 4.17
C GLY A 130 -3.28 19.29 4.08
N ARG A 131 -3.02 18.28 3.24
CA ARG A 131 -1.70 17.71 2.97
C ARG A 131 -1.24 18.07 1.57
N ARG A 132 0.06 17.92 1.32
CA ARG A 132 0.69 18.14 0.02
C ARG A 132 1.41 16.86 -0.38
N LEU A 133 1.13 16.39 -1.59
CA LEU A 133 1.86 15.28 -2.20
C LEU A 133 3.17 15.82 -2.77
N GLU A 134 4.29 15.25 -2.35
CA GLU A 134 5.62 15.59 -2.85
C GLU A 134 6.24 14.37 -3.55
N LEU A 135 6.88 14.61 -4.71
CA LEU A 135 7.59 13.59 -5.46
C LEU A 135 9.09 13.83 -5.35
N LYS A 136 9.85 12.75 -5.14
CA LYS A 136 11.31 12.76 -5.12
C LYS A 136 11.84 11.68 -6.05
N VAL A 137 12.78 12.05 -6.91
CA VAL A 137 13.60 11.12 -7.70
C VAL A 137 14.88 10.87 -6.92
N ALA A 138 15.32 9.62 -6.86
CA ALA A 138 16.52 9.18 -6.15
C ALA A 138 17.54 8.60 -7.12
#